data_AF-T1CHY3-F1
#
_entry.id   AF-T1CHY3-F1
#
_cell.length_a   1.000
_cell.length_b   1.000
_cell.length_c   1.000
_cell.angle_alpha   90.00
_cell.angle_beta   90.00
_cell.angle_gamma   90.00
#
_symmetry.space_group_name_H-M   'P 1'
#
loop_
_entity.id
_entity.type
_entity.pdbx_description
1 polymer ?
#
loop_
_entity_poly.entity_id
_entity_poly.type
_entity_poly.pdbx_seq_one_letter_code
_entity_poly.pdbx_strand_id
1 'polypeptide(L)'
;SGSVQSPQALLFGRVFKDLQLQLQSSARGLQVQASSPALEGSLSLPADLQRAGITANLKRLYWPAEGVGTEPGTPAAPMAAANPALLPPLHLRVDDFHLGAAQFGSANFQSTPIAGGMRIDQLDSHSPNVTMRARGTWMGDARSSRTQMVIEFSAADLGHMLEALGYQNLVGGGR
;
A
#
# COMPACT_ATOMS: atom_id res chain seq x y z
N SER A 1 -9.39 17.03 -19.50
CA SER A 1 -8.39 16.84 -18.44
C SER A 1 -8.68 17.81 -17.32
N GLY A 2 -8.45 17.41 -16.08
CA GLY A 2 -8.60 18.26 -14.90
C GLY A 2 -7.35 18.19 -14.04
N SER A 3 -7.02 19.27 -13.35
CA SER A 3 -5.96 19.29 -12.34
C SER A 3 -6.55 19.76 -11.02
N VAL A 4 -6.25 19.04 -9.95
CA VAL A 4 -6.63 19.38 -8.58
C VAL A 4 -5.35 19.56 -7.79
N GLN A 5 -5.20 20.70 -7.14
CA GLN A 5 -4.10 20.95 -6.21
C GLN A 5 -4.71 21.17 -4.85
N SER A 6 -4.24 20.42 -3.86
CA SER A 6 -4.64 20.62 -2.47
C SER A 6 -3.40 20.76 -1.59
N PRO A 7 -3.34 21.80 -0.74
CA PRO A 7 -2.30 21.91 0.29
C PRO A 7 -2.29 20.68 1.22
N GLN A 8 -3.46 20.07 1.42
CA GLN A 8 -3.63 18.84 2.20
C GLN A 8 -4.74 17.98 1.60
N ALA A 9 -4.47 16.70 1.38
CA ALA A 9 -5.45 15.73 0.93
C ALA A 9 -5.58 14.59 1.94
N LEU A 10 -6.81 14.19 2.26
CA LEU A 10 -7.08 13.01 3.06
C LEU A 10 -7.29 11.81 2.13
N LEU A 11 -6.32 10.89 2.10
CA LEU A 11 -6.41 9.62 1.37
C LEU A 11 -6.50 8.48 2.38
N PHE A 12 -7.61 7.73 2.36
CA PHE A 12 -7.84 6.58 3.26
C PHE A 12 -7.56 6.88 4.74
N GLY A 13 -7.98 8.06 5.22
CA GLY A 13 -7.75 8.51 6.59
C GLY A 13 -6.31 8.95 6.89
N ARG A 14 -5.50 9.22 5.87
CA ARG A 14 -4.12 9.75 6.00
C ARG A 14 -3.97 11.07 5.28
N VAL A 15 -3.23 12.00 5.90
CA VAL A 15 -2.98 13.32 5.33
C VAL A 15 -1.73 13.27 4.47
N PHE A 16 -1.88 13.65 3.20
CA PHE A 16 -0.80 13.93 2.27
C PHE A 16 -0.71 15.43 2.05
N LYS A 17 0.45 16.02 2.35
CA LYS A 17 0.70 17.44 2.14
C LYS A 17 1.08 17.71 0.69
N ASP A 18 0.72 18.89 0.19
CA ASP A 18 1.10 19.40 -1.12
C ASP A 18 0.77 18.44 -2.27
N LEU A 19 -0.38 17.77 -2.17
CA LEU A 19 -0.80 16.78 -3.15
C LEU A 19 -1.37 17.46 -4.39
N GLN A 20 -0.68 17.27 -5.50
CA GLN A 20 -1.16 17.64 -6.82
C GLN A 20 -1.62 16.39 -7.55
N LEU A 21 -2.85 16.44 -8.07
CA LEU A 21 -3.46 15.38 -8.86
C LEU A 21 -3.78 15.92 -10.25
N GLN A 22 -3.33 15.20 -11.28
CA GLN A 22 -3.76 15.44 -12.65
C GLN A 22 -4.60 14.27 -13.10
N LEU A 23 -5.80 14.55 -13.60
CA LEU A 23 -6.77 13.55 -14.03
C LEU A 23 -7.01 13.69 -15.52
N GLN A 24 -6.84 12.59 -16.24
CA GLN A 24 -7.10 12.47 -17.66
C GLN A 24 -8.14 11.37 -17.85
N SER A 25 -9.39 11.76 -18.09
CA SER A 25 -10.45 10.81 -18.45
C SER A 25 -10.56 10.72 -19.97
N SER A 26 -10.74 9.50 -20.47
CA SER A 26 -10.91 9.16 -21.88
C SER A 26 -11.84 7.96 -22.05
N ALA A 27 -12.19 7.62 -23.29
CA ALA A 27 -12.94 6.40 -23.60
C ALA A 27 -12.19 5.11 -23.17
N ARG A 28 -10.87 5.17 -22.97
CA ARG A 28 -10.05 4.04 -22.51
C ARG A 28 -10.06 3.86 -20.99
N GLY A 29 -10.49 4.88 -20.25
CA GLY A 29 -10.47 4.89 -18.78
C GLY A 29 -10.00 6.22 -18.19
N LEU A 30 -9.62 6.17 -16.93
CA LEU A 30 -9.09 7.28 -16.14
C LEU A 30 -7.61 7.06 -15.82
N GLN A 31 -6.81 8.08 -16.11
CA GLN A 31 -5.40 8.13 -15.77
C GLN A 31 -5.22 9.25 -14.76
N VAL A 32 -4.60 8.92 -13.63
CA VAL A 32 -4.30 9.86 -12.56
C VAL A 32 -2.79 9.94 -12.40
N GLN A 33 -2.25 11.15 -12.32
CA GLN A 33 -0.87 11.40 -11.92
C GLN A 33 -0.92 12.11 -10.57
N ALA A 34 -0.16 11.59 -9.61
CA ALA A 34 -0.02 12.17 -8.29
C ALA A 34 1.41 12.67 -8.08
N SER A 35 1.54 13.86 -7.48
CA SER A 35 2.83 14.45 -7.14
C SER A 35 2.74 15.16 -5.80
N SER A 36 3.55 14.71 -4.85
CA SER A 36 3.79 15.33 -3.55
C SER A 36 5.13 14.83 -2.99
N PRO A 37 5.66 15.42 -1.90
CA PRO A 37 6.86 14.90 -1.24
C PRO A 37 6.72 13.44 -0.76
N ALA A 38 5.50 12.99 -0.47
CA ALA A 38 5.21 11.67 0.08
C ALA A 38 4.56 10.69 -0.93
N LEU A 39 4.13 11.14 -2.11
CA LEU A 39 3.48 10.31 -3.11
C LEU A 39 3.80 10.85 -4.51
N GLU A 40 4.47 10.06 -5.34
CA GLU A 40 4.75 10.41 -6.73
C GLU A 40 4.52 9.20 -7.62
N GLY A 41 3.70 9.34 -8.67
CA GLY A 41 3.46 8.25 -9.60
C GLY A 41 2.20 8.39 -10.45
N SER A 42 1.83 7.30 -11.10
CA SER A 42 0.63 7.19 -11.91
C SER A 42 -0.27 6.04 -11.48
N LEU A 43 -1.56 6.23 -11.70
CA LEU A 43 -2.63 5.25 -11.48
C LEU A 43 -3.49 5.21 -12.75
N SER A 44 -3.78 4.00 -13.23
CA SER A 44 -4.59 3.76 -14.42
C SER A 44 -5.78 2.89 -14.04
N LEU A 45 -6.97 3.41 -14.34
CA LEU A 45 -8.27 2.77 -14.16
C LEU A 45 -8.87 2.59 -15.55
N PRO A 46 -8.68 1.43 -16.21
CA PRO A 46 -9.31 1.15 -17.49
C PRO A 46 -10.84 1.18 -17.39
N ALA A 47 -11.51 1.44 -18.51
CA ALA A 47 -12.99 1.49 -18.54
C ALA A 47 -13.65 0.17 -18.08
N ASP A 48 -13.01 -0.96 -18.36
CA ASP A 48 -13.42 -2.29 -17.86
C ASP A 48 -12.47 -2.73 -16.73
N LEU A 49 -12.75 -2.25 -15.52
CA LEU A 49 -11.94 -2.53 -14.33
C LEU A 49 -11.93 -4.02 -13.97
N GLN A 50 -13.04 -4.73 -14.15
CA GLN A 50 -13.14 -6.13 -13.73
C GLN A 50 -12.27 -7.03 -14.60
N ARG A 51 -12.09 -6.66 -15.87
CA ARG A 51 -11.23 -7.43 -16.79
C ARG A 51 -9.77 -7.01 -16.75
N ALA A 52 -9.49 -5.71 -16.75
CA ALA A 52 -8.14 -5.19 -16.91
C ALA A 52 -7.47 -4.77 -15.60
N GLY A 53 -8.22 -4.64 -14.51
CA GLY A 53 -7.69 -4.29 -13.20
C GLY A 53 -7.25 -2.84 -13.07
N ILE A 54 -6.87 -2.47 -11.85
CA ILE A 54 -6.27 -1.18 -11.53
C ILE A 54 -4.76 -1.35 -11.52
N THR A 55 -4.04 -0.45 -12.19
CA THR A 55 -2.57 -0.45 -12.19
C THR A 55 -2.03 0.84 -11.60
N ALA A 56 -1.12 0.74 -10.64
CA ALA A 56 -0.40 1.85 -10.04
C ALA A 56 1.13 1.65 -10.20
N ASN A 57 1.81 2.68 -10.69
CA ASN A 57 3.27 2.71 -10.80
C ASN A 57 3.75 3.96 -10.07
N LEU A 58 4.32 3.78 -8.89
CA LEU A 58 4.73 4.84 -8.01
C LEU A 58 6.26 4.87 -7.91
N LYS A 59 6.84 6.05 -8.01
CA LYS A 59 8.25 6.25 -7.68
C LYS A 59 8.45 6.30 -6.18
N ARG A 60 7.51 6.93 -5.46
CA ARG A 60 7.53 7.00 -3.99
C ARG A 60 6.15 6.86 -3.41
N LEU A 61 6.06 6.17 -2.28
CA LEU A 61 4.90 6.14 -1.41
C LEU A 61 5.35 6.11 0.04
N TYR A 62 5.33 7.25 0.69
CA TYR A 62 5.60 7.39 2.11
C TYR A 62 4.26 7.44 2.83
N TRP A 63 3.76 6.25 3.16
CA TRP A 63 2.50 6.10 3.85
C TRP A 63 2.69 6.47 5.33
N PRO A 64 2.01 7.50 5.85
CA PRO A 64 2.15 7.87 7.24
C PRO A 64 1.68 6.73 8.15
N ALA A 65 2.44 6.46 9.22
CA ALA A 65 1.88 5.77 10.39
C ALA A 65 0.62 6.53 10.84
N GLU A 66 -0.33 5.83 11.49
CA GLU A 66 -1.55 6.45 12.00
C GLU A 66 -1.34 7.87 12.52
N GLY A 67 -2.19 8.79 12.07
CA GLY A 67 -2.17 10.14 12.61
C GLY A 67 -2.49 10.11 14.10
N VAL A 68 -1.78 10.94 14.87
CA VAL A 68 -2.16 11.34 16.23
C VAL A 68 -3.65 11.69 16.26
N GLY A 69 -4.47 10.82 16.87
CA GLY A 69 -5.93 10.94 16.90
C GLY A 69 -6.70 9.64 16.74
N THR A 70 -6.05 8.52 16.37
CA THR A 70 -6.68 7.19 16.45
C THR A 70 -6.47 6.61 17.84
N GLU A 71 -7.56 6.26 18.53
CA GLU A 71 -7.51 5.63 19.84
C GLU A 71 -6.67 4.34 19.80
N PRO A 72 -5.77 4.11 20.77
CA PRO A 72 -4.97 2.90 20.84
C PRO A 72 -5.89 1.67 20.92
N GLY A 73 -5.83 0.81 19.90
CA GLY A 73 -6.65 -0.41 19.80
C GLY A 73 -7.51 -0.49 18.54
N THR A 74 -7.60 0.57 17.73
CA THR A 74 -8.21 0.48 16.40
C THR A 74 -7.17 -0.02 15.40
N PRO A 75 -7.38 -1.14 14.67
CA PRO A 75 -6.45 -1.53 13.63
C PRO A 75 -6.46 -0.48 12.51
N ALA A 76 -5.36 0.24 12.31
CA ALA A 76 -5.10 0.87 11.02
C ALA A 76 -4.88 -0.16 9.94
N ALA A 77 -5.98 -0.60 9.36
CA ALA A 77 -5.96 -0.98 7.97
C ALA A 77 -6.74 0.10 7.21
N PRO A 78 -6.10 0.94 6.38
CA PRO A 78 -6.82 1.79 5.42
C PRO A 78 -7.72 0.96 4.46
N MET A 79 -7.53 -0.37 4.43
CA MET A 79 -8.37 -1.37 3.77
C MET A 79 -9.60 -1.83 4.57
N ALA A 80 -9.75 -1.50 5.86
CA ALA A 80 -10.82 -2.04 6.70
C ALA A 80 -12.25 -1.67 6.24
N ALA A 81 -12.39 -0.62 5.42
CA ALA A 81 -13.67 -0.23 4.82
C ALA A 81 -13.88 -0.76 3.38
N ALA A 82 -12.88 -1.40 2.78
CA ALA A 82 -12.98 -1.94 1.43
C ALA A 82 -13.56 -3.36 1.45
N ASN A 83 -14.52 -3.62 0.56
CA ASN A 83 -15.11 -4.95 0.37
C ASN A 83 -14.20 -5.77 -0.57
N PRO A 84 -13.47 -6.80 -0.08
CA PRO A 84 -12.56 -7.56 -0.92
C PRO A 84 -13.25 -8.32 -2.05
N ALA A 85 -14.53 -8.67 -1.91
CA ALA A 85 -15.30 -9.34 -2.95
C ALA A 85 -15.66 -8.44 -4.14
N LEU A 86 -15.46 -7.12 -4.02
CA LEU A 86 -15.74 -6.15 -5.09
C LEU A 86 -14.47 -5.57 -5.72
N LEU A 87 -13.29 -5.95 -5.22
CA LEU A 87 -12.04 -5.42 -5.74
C LEU A 87 -11.71 -6.07 -7.09
N PRO A 88 -11.40 -5.26 -8.12
CA PRO A 88 -10.88 -5.78 -9.38
C PRO A 88 -9.45 -6.31 -9.19
N PRO A 89 -8.83 -6.91 -10.22
CA PRO A 89 -7.40 -7.19 -10.17
C PRO A 89 -6.61 -5.92 -9.85
N LEU A 90 -5.58 -6.04 -9.02
CA LEU A 90 -4.75 -4.91 -8.61
C LEU A 90 -3.31 -5.23 -8.94
N HIS A 91 -2.62 -4.26 -9.55
CA HIS A 91 -1.19 -4.29 -9.80
C HIS A 91 -0.58 -2.99 -9.29
N LEU A 92 0.30 -3.07 -8.31
CA LEU A 92 0.98 -1.92 -7.73
C LEU A 92 2.49 -2.18 -7.73
N ARG A 93 3.25 -1.22 -8.23
CA ARG A 93 4.70 -1.15 -8.05
C ARG A 93 5.06 0.17 -7.41
N VAL A 94 5.97 0.13 -6.46
CA VAL A 94 6.53 1.29 -5.78
C VAL A 94 8.05 1.16 -5.79
N ASP A 95 8.78 2.16 -6.27
CA ASP A 95 10.25 2.11 -6.25
C ASP A 95 10.81 2.43 -4.85
N ASP A 96 10.12 3.27 -4.08
CA ASP A 96 10.49 3.67 -2.72
C ASP A 96 9.26 3.75 -1.79
N PHE A 97 9.03 2.68 -1.02
CA PHE A 97 7.90 2.51 -0.12
C PHE A 97 8.32 2.62 1.36
N HIS A 98 7.74 3.59 2.05
CA HIS A 98 7.85 3.74 3.50
C HIS A 98 6.47 3.56 4.14
N LEU A 99 6.44 2.94 5.33
CA LEU A 99 5.25 2.82 6.16
C LEU A 99 5.60 3.29 7.58
N GLY A 100 5.18 4.50 7.92
CA GLY A 100 5.63 5.14 9.15
C GLY A 100 7.14 5.33 9.15
N ALA A 101 7.82 4.75 10.15
CA ALA A 101 9.28 4.75 10.24
C ALA A 101 9.93 3.59 9.48
N ALA A 102 9.16 2.58 9.07
CA ALA A 102 9.69 1.41 8.38
C ALA A 102 9.99 1.74 6.90
N GLN A 103 11.17 1.35 6.43
CA GLN A 103 11.65 1.59 5.08
C GLN A 103 11.72 0.25 4.34
N PHE A 104 10.70 0.00 3.51
CA PHE A 104 10.55 -1.26 2.78
C PHE A 104 11.26 -1.27 1.42
N GLY A 105 11.78 -0.11 0.97
CA GLY A 105 12.45 0.05 -0.31
C GLY A 105 11.47 -0.17 -1.47
N SER A 106 11.90 -0.90 -2.52
CA SER A 106 10.99 -1.22 -3.61
C SER A 106 9.93 -2.22 -3.14
N ALA A 107 8.69 -2.08 -3.62
CA ALA A 107 7.59 -2.99 -3.32
C ALA A 107 6.75 -3.28 -4.57
N ASN A 108 6.25 -4.52 -4.66
CA ASN A 108 5.34 -4.92 -5.71
C ASN A 108 4.20 -5.78 -5.14
N PHE A 109 2.99 -5.50 -5.61
CA PHE A 109 1.77 -6.14 -5.16
C PHE A 109 0.90 -6.52 -6.36
N GLN A 110 0.44 -7.77 -6.38
CA GLN A 110 -0.46 -8.29 -7.38
C GLN A 110 -1.58 -9.09 -6.73
N SER A 111 -2.80 -8.90 -7.21
CA SER A 111 -3.94 -9.68 -6.75
C SER A 111 -4.94 -10.01 -7.83
N THR A 112 -5.60 -11.15 -7.64
CA THR A 112 -6.66 -11.67 -8.51
C THR A 112 -7.97 -11.81 -7.71
N PRO A 113 -9.11 -11.32 -8.23
CA PRO A 113 -10.42 -11.55 -7.61
C PRO A 113 -10.73 -13.06 -7.55
N ILE A 114 -11.34 -13.48 -6.45
CA ILE A 114 -11.84 -14.85 -6.25
C ILE A 114 -13.26 -14.79 -5.69
N ALA A 115 -13.98 -15.91 -5.72
CA ALA A 115 -15.33 -15.95 -5.16
C ALA A 115 -15.33 -15.52 -3.69
N GLY A 116 -16.00 -14.40 -3.38
CA GLY A 116 -16.10 -13.86 -2.02
C GLY A 116 -14.85 -13.16 -1.50
N GLY A 117 -13.91 -12.77 -2.37
CA GLY A 117 -12.72 -12.03 -1.93
C GLY A 117 -11.67 -11.81 -3.02
N MET A 118 -10.42 -11.72 -2.59
CA MET A 118 -9.26 -11.61 -3.46
C MET A 118 -8.12 -12.51 -2.99
N ARG A 119 -7.38 -13.07 -3.95
CA ARG A 119 -6.11 -13.73 -3.71
C ARG A 119 -5.00 -12.72 -3.92
N ILE A 120 -4.10 -12.62 -2.94
CA ILE A 120 -2.85 -11.87 -3.05
C ILE A 120 -1.84 -12.84 -3.64
N ASP A 121 -1.60 -12.71 -4.94
CA ASP A 121 -0.69 -13.57 -5.69
C ASP A 121 0.76 -13.25 -5.36
N GLN A 122 1.05 -11.95 -5.14
CA GLN A 122 2.37 -11.45 -4.82
C GLN A 122 2.28 -10.21 -3.94
N LEU A 123 3.03 -10.19 -2.86
CA LEU A 123 3.41 -8.99 -2.12
C LEU A 123 4.88 -9.12 -1.77
N ASP A 124 5.73 -8.41 -2.49
CA ASP A 124 7.16 -8.41 -2.25
C ASP A 124 7.66 -7.02 -1.90
N SER A 125 8.70 -6.96 -1.08
CA SER A 125 9.48 -5.76 -0.87
C SER A 125 10.95 -6.10 -0.75
N HIS A 126 11.78 -5.15 -1.17
CA HIS A 126 13.22 -5.27 -1.12
C HIS A 126 13.84 -3.93 -0.71
N SER A 127 14.54 -3.97 0.42
CA SER A 127 15.44 -2.93 0.90
C SER A 127 16.86 -3.50 0.99
N PRO A 128 17.89 -2.66 1.19
CA PRO A 128 19.28 -3.14 1.30
C PRO A 128 19.49 -4.22 2.37
N ASN A 129 18.69 -4.21 3.43
CA ASN A 129 18.87 -5.08 4.59
C ASN A 129 17.83 -6.20 4.70
N VAL A 130 16.67 -6.05 4.05
CA VAL A 130 15.53 -6.97 4.20
C VAL A 130 14.87 -7.21 2.86
N THR A 131 14.59 -8.49 2.59
CA THR A 131 13.62 -8.88 1.57
C THR A 131 12.40 -9.49 2.26
N MET A 132 11.22 -9.06 1.87
CA MET A 132 9.94 -9.61 2.31
C MET A 132 9.23 -10.22 1.10
N ARG A 133 8.66 -11.41 1.26
CA ARG A 133 7.71 -12.00 0.31
C ARG A 133 6.49 -12.48 1.05
N ALA A 134 5.33 -12.23 0.48
CA ALA A 134 4.07 -12.62 1.07
C ALA A 134 3.05 -12.99 -0.01
N ARG A 135 2.15 -13.87 0.38
CA ARG A 135 1.01 -14.34 -0.42
C ARG A 135 -0.14 -14.69 0.51
N GLY A 136 -1.36 -14.70 -0.01
CA GLY A 136 -2.50 -15.03 0.82
C GLY A 136 -3.85 -14.76 0.20
N THR A 137 -4.85 -14.63 1.06
CA THR A 137 -6.23 -14.34 0.67
C THR A 137 -6.81 -13.29 1.60
N TRP A 138 -7.69 -12.47 1.05
CA TRP A 138 -8.56 -11.59 1.81
C TRP A 138 -10.00 -11.84 1.39
N MET A 139 -10.79 -12.39 2.30
CA MET A 139 -12.14 -12.88 2.05
C MET A 139 -13.16 -12.08 2.86
N GLY A 140 -14.40 -12.03 2.38
CA GLY A 140 -15.53 -11.44 3.09
C GLY A 140 -16.04 -10.16 2.43
N ASP A 141 -16.61 -9.27 3.25
CA ASP A 141 -17.22 -8.02 2.82
C ASP A 141 -16.76 -6.83 3.68
N ALA A 142 -17.37 -5.66 3.47
CA ALA A 142 -17.03 -4.44 4.22
C ALA A 142 -17.34 -4.50 5.72
N ARG A 143 -18.17 -5.44 6.20
CA ARG A 143 -18.57 -5.58 7.61
C ARG A 143 -17.82 -6.71 8.31
N SER A 144 -17.54 -7.78 7.59
CA SER A 144 -16.81 -8.94 8.10
C SER A 144 -15.84 -9.43 7.04
N SER A 145 -14.56 -9.18 7.27
CA SER A 145 -13.49 -9.66 6.40
C SER A 145 -12.41 -10.38 7.18
N ARG A 146 -11.72 -11.30 6.50
CA ARG A 146 -10.64 -12.10 7.07
C ARG A 146 -9.47 -12.15 6.10
N THR A 147 -8.31 -11.79 6.60
CA THR A 147 -7.04 -11.89 5.87
C THR A 147 -6.26 -13.08 6.38
N GLN A 148 -5.72 -13.89 5.47
CA GLN A 148 -4.81 -14.99 5.75
C GLN A 148 -3.57 -14.81 4.89
N MET A 149 -2.40 -14.67 5.52
CA MET A 149 -1.14 -14.42 4.83
C MET A 149 -0.08 -15.40 5.29
N VAL A 150 0.75 -15.82 4.35
CA VAL A 150 2.07 -16.40 4.63
C VAL A 150 3.09 -15.35 4.27
N ILE A 151 3.98 -15.02 5.20
CA ILE A 151 4.99 -13.98 5.05
C ILE A 151 6.35 -14.59 5.36
N GLU A 152 7.29 -14.37 4.45
CA GLU A 152 8.67 -14.82 4.53
C GLU A 152 9.57 -13.59 4.55
N PHE A 153 10.42 -13.49 5.56
CA PHE A 153 11.44 -12.45 5.67
C PHE A 153 12.82 -13.06 5.50
N SER A 154 13.71 -12.34 4.83
CA SER A 154 15.12 -12.71 4.69
C SER A 154 15.97 -11.47 4.92
N ALA A 155 16.93 -11.57 5.84
CA ALA A 155 17.92 -10.54 6.11
C ALA A 155 19.27 -11.19 6.38
N ALA A 156 20.36 -10.49 6.08
CA ALA A 156 21.70 -10.94 6.45
C ALA A 156 21.95 -10.83 7.96
N ASP A 157 21.25 -9.92 8.62
CA ASP A 157 21.41 -9.60 10.04
C ASP A 157 20.05 -9.30 10.67
N LEU A 158 19.80 -9.92 11.82
CA LEU A 158 18.53 -9.78 12.55
C LEU A 158 18.35 -8.37 13.13
N GLY A 159 19.43 -7.71 13.56
CA GLY A 159 19.41 -6.33 14.03
C GLY A 159 18.98 -5.36 12.94
N HIS A 160 19.60 -5.47 11.75
CA HIS A 160 19.20 -4.66 10.59
C HIS A 160 17.77 -4.95 10.11
N MET A 161 17.27 -6.18 10.29
CA MET A 161 15.85 -6.50 10.04
C MET A 161 14.93 -5.75 11.00
N LEU A 162 15.23 -5.79 12.30
CA LEU A 162 14.43 -5.14 13.33
C LEU A 162 14.43 -3.61 13.16
N GLU A 163 15.56 -3.02 12.80
CA GLU A 163 15.66 -1.59 12.45
C GLU A 163 14.80 -1.23 11.24
N ALA A 164 14.86 -2.02 10.16
CA ALA A 164 14.06 -1.79 8.95
C ALA A 164 12.55 -1.90 9.21
N LEU A 165 12.14 -2.74 10.17
CA LEU A 165 10.76 -2.87 10.64
C LEU A 165 10.35 -1.80 11.66
N GLY A 166 11.25 -0.87 12.03
CA GLY A 166 10.97 0.23 12.95
C GLY A 166 11.15 -0.10 14.44
N TYR A 167 11.73 -1.26 14.79
CA TYR A 167 12.05 -1.63 16.17
C TYR A 167 13.43 -1.12 16.58
N GLN A 168 13.51 0.15 16.94
CA GLN A 168 14.77 0.85 17.22
C GLN A 168 15.32 0.64 18.65
N ASN A 169 14.84 -0.32 19.48
CA ASN A 169 15.26 -0.35 20.90
C ASN A 169 15.13 -1.66 21.73
N LEU A 170 15.11 -2.85 21.12
CA LEU A 170 14.94 -4.11 21.88
C LEU A 170 16.21 -4.97 22.05
N VAL A 171 17.37 -4.54 21.56
CA VAL A 171 18.64 -5.27 21.74
C VAL A 171 19.63 -4.40 22.52
N GLY A 172 19.36 -4.20 23.80
CA GLY A 172 20.18 -3.39 24.70
C GLY A 172 20.02 -3.74 26.18
N GLY A 173 19.66 -4.98 26.51
CA GLY A 173 19.31 -5.38 27.88
C GLY A 173 19.78 -6.77 28.26
N GLY A 174 21.00 -7.15 27.89
CA GLY A 174 21.66 -8.33 28.44
C GLY A 174 22.66 -7.92 29.54
N ARG A 175 22.27 -8.04 30.80
CA ARG A 175 23.19 -8.34 31.90
C ARG A 175 22.62 -9.48 32.72
#